data_AF-A0A078BBB2-F1
#
_entry.id   AF-A0A078BBB2-F1
#
_cell.length_a   1.000
_cell.length_b   1.000
_cell.length_c   1.000
_cell.angle_alpha   90.00
_cell.angle_beta   90.00
_cell.angle_gamma   90.00
#
_symmetry.space_group_name_H-M   'P 1'
#
loop_
_entity.id
_entity.type
_entity.pdbx_description
1 polymer ?
#
loop_
_entity_poly.entity_id
_entity_poly.type
_entity_poly.pdbx_seq_one_letter_code
_entity_poly.pdbx_strand_id
1 'polypeptide(L)'
;MKLRQSEFIRTSMIPEPSTNWQKFEYFLWKDFISLAYQHLNSAPWANKHAVAAWRILAFLYLFGLAIWTIADDPKLCWIYFTKWGVFITTITYGILAAYQVRQYILIRSKKSVLQHYQNFYSPWLLWKWGIIFYESAFTFEVVITLFFWAILYPDSDHSDPNNLRNNLLLHASPIVVLVTDYVINRIPFQFKHLPLSLFILIVYGLVNMIYTLTSGTPVYPPLNFKDGMTAVWVLVLFCIETGTYTGMYFLTRWKIRKYRLLDADSSSELTIFEVTSNLNSFGKSNDNTHSKLIESAEPSP
;
A
#
# COMPACT_ATOMS: atom_id res chain seq x y z
N MET A 1 -5.99 29.23 -1.05
CA MET A 1 -7.37 29.25 -0.49
C MET A 1 -8.24 28.10 -1.02
N LYS A 2 -8.29 27.84 -2.34
CA LYS A 2 -9.13 26.77 -2.96
C LYS A 2 -8.88 25.34 -2.43
N LEU A 3 -7.63 24.94 -2.19
CA LEU A 3 -7.31 23.60 -1.65
C LEU A 3 -7.96 23.35 -0.27
N ARG A 4 -7.94 24.34 0.61
CA ARG A 4 -8.58 24.23 1.94
C ARG A 4 -10.09 24.06 1.85
N GLN A 5 -10.75 24.71 0.89
CA GLN A 5 -12.20 24.54 0.68
C GLN A 5 -12.53 23.12 0.19
N SER A 6 -11.72 22.55 -0.71
CA SER A 6 -11.95 21.18 -1.20
C SER A 6 -11.72 20.11 -0.13
N GLU A 7 -10.73 20.31 0.75
CA GLU A 7 -10.51 19.41 1.90
C GLU A 7 -11.65 19.53 2.91
N PHE A 8 -12.10 20.75 3.21
CA PHE A 8 -13.21 21.01 4.13
C PHE A 8 -14.49 20.30 3.69
N ILE A 9 -14.85 20.43 2.40
CA ILE A 9 -16.03 19.78 1.82
C ILE A 9 -15.94 18.25 1.91
N ARG A 10 -14.75 17.66 1.78
CA ARG A 10 -14.59 16.19 1.91
C ARG A 10 -14.70 15.73 3.35
N THR A 11 -14.11 16.45 4.30
CA THR A 11 -14.18 16.09 5.72
C THR A 11 -15.60 16.18 6.26
N SER A 12 -16.42 17.13 5.76
CA SER A 12 -17.82 17.27 6.16
C SER A 12 -18.73 16.16 5.63
N MET A 13 -18.28 15.30 4.71
CA MET A 13 -19.09 14.20 4.18
C MET A 13 -19.04 12.93 5.03
N ILE A 14 -18.10 12.83 5.99
CA ILE A 14 -18.04 11.67 6.88
C ILE A 14 -18.98 11.92 8.07
N PRO A 15 -19.99 11.06 8.28
CA PRO A 15 -20.90 11.23 9.41
C PRO A 15 -20.13 11.08 10.72
N GLU A 16 -20.50 11.86 11.75
CA GLU A 16 -19.88 11.71 13.07
C GLU A 16 -20.09 10.29 13.62
N PRO A 17 -19.07 9.70 14.28
CA PRO A 17 -19.16 8.35 14.79
C PRO A 17 -20.14 8.30 15.97
N SER A 18 -21.27 7.61 15.81
CA SER A 18 -22.31 7.47 16.83
C SER A 18 -22.12 6.24 17.73
N THR A 19 -21.44 5.20 17.25
CA THR A 19 -21.19 3.96 18.02
C THR A 19 -19.74 3.83 18.47
N ASN A 20 -19.47 3.01 19.50
CA ASN A 20 -18.10 2.74 19.96
C ASN A 20 -17.23 2.14 18.85
N TRP A 21 -17.81 1.26 18.02
CA TRP A 21 -17.14 0.71 16.86
C TRP A 21 -16.75 1.80 15.85
N GLN A 22 -17.68 2.71 15.52
CA GLN A 22 -17.37 3.82 14.62
C GLN A 22 -16.31 4.75 15.19
N LYS A 23 -16.28 4.97 16.51
CA LYS A 23 -15.25 5.76 17.18
C LYS A 23 -13.87 5.09 17.08
N PHE A 24 -13.81 3.77 17.25
CA PHE A 24 -12.58 2.99 17.07
C PHE A 24 -12.08 3.04 15.62
N GLU A 25 -12.97 2.80 14.66
CA GLU A 25 -12.67 2.93 13.23
C GLU A 25 -12.22 4.35 12.87
N TYR A 26 -12.92 5.37 13.38
CA TYR A 26 -12.51 6.75 13.23
C TYR A 26 -11.11 6.98 13.80
N PHE A 27 -10.81 6.48 15.00
CA PHE A 27 -9.48 6.60 15.61
C PHE A 27 -8.41 5.98 14.72
N LEU A 28 -8.58 4.73 14.27
CA LEU A 28 -7.66 4.03 13.38
C LEU A 28 -7.44 4.84 12.10
N TRP A 29 -8.52 5.26 11.42
CA TRP A 29 -8.45 5.81 10.07
C TRP A 29 -8.49 7.34 10.00
N LYS A 30 -8.45 8.08 11.12
CA LYS A 30 -8.67 9.55 11.18
C LYS A 30 -7.75 10.31 10.22
N ASP A 31 -6.45 9.99 10.25
CA ASP A 31 -5.45 10.70 9.44
C ASP A 31 -5.56 10.35 7.95
N PHE A 32 -6.38 9.34 7.63
CA PHE A 32 -6.68 8.88 6.29
C PHE A 32 -7.96 9.45 5.72
N ILE A 33 -8.83 10.09 6.49
CA ILE A 33 -10.07 10.66 5.97
C ILE A 33 -9.81 11.65 4.83
N SER A 34 -8.84 12.55 4.98
CA SER A 34 -8.47 13.53 3.94
C SER A 34 -7.79 12.89 2.74
N LEU A 35 -7.17 11.73 2.94
CA LEU A 35 -6.44 10.99 1.92
C LEU A 35 -7.24 9.77 1.39
N ALA A 36 -8.45 9.51 1.88
CA ALA A 36 -9.21 8.26 1.66
C ALA A 36 -9.41 7.95 0.18
N TYR A 37 -9.58 9.02 -0.61
CA TYR A 37 -9.76 8.98 -2.05
C TYR A 37 -8.46 8.89 -2.85
N GLN A 38 -7.33 9.10 -2.19
CA GLN A 38 -5.98 9.05 -2.77
C GLN A 38 -5.19 7.80 -2.37
N HIS A 39 -5.70 7.02 -1.41
CA HIS A 39 -5.07 5.79 -0.97
C HIS A 39 -5.12 4.74 -2.05
N LEU A 40 -4.02 4.01 -2.21
CA LEU A 40 -3.82 3.02 -3.26
C LEU A 40 -3.75 3.60 -4.69
N ASN A 41 -3.82 4.93 -4.87
CA ASN A 41 -3.55 5.55 -6.16
C ASN A 41 -2.09 5.38 -6.55
N SER A 42 -1.84 5.41 -7.85
CA SER A 42 -0.49 5.43 -8.38
C SER A 42 0.25 6.70 -7.95
N ALA A 43 1.57 6.61 -7.86
CA ALA A 43 2.43 7.79 -7.76
C ALA A 43 2.15 8.74 -8.94
N PRO A 44 2.42 10.06 -8.83
CA PRO A 44 2.13 11.03 -9.90
C PRO A 44 2.68 10.64 -11.28
N TRP A 45 3.86 10.01 -11.30
CA TRP A 45 4.53 9.54 -12.52
C TRP A 45 4.08 8.15 -12.99
N ALA A 46 3.33 7.40 -12.17
CA ALA A 46 2.97 6.03 -12.46
C ALA A 46 1.55 5.97 -13.05
N ASN A 47 1.41 5.22 -14.14
CA ASN A 47 0.11 4.98 -14.76
C ASN A 47 -0.73 4.02 -13.88
N LYS A 48 -1.96 4.41 -13.54
CA LYS A 48 -2.88 3.61 -12.70
C LYS A 48 -3.14 2.19 -13.24
N HIS A 49 -3.18 2.01 -14.55
CA HIS A 49 -3.38 0.71 -15.20
C HIS A 49 -2.11 -0.15 -15.11
N ALA A 50 -0.93 0.46 -15.25
CA ALA A 50 0.33 -0.24 -15.05
C ALA A 50 0.49 -0.72 -13.61
N VAL A 51 0.13 0.11 -12.62
CA VAL A 51 0.10 -0.30 -11.21
C VAL A 51 -0.89 -1.44 -10.98
N ALA A 52 -2.04 -1.43 -11.68
CA ALA A 52 -3.01 -2.52 -11.58
C ALA A 52 -2.52 -3.82 -12.18
N ALA A 53 -1.95 -3.76 -13.39
CA ALA A 53 -1.32 -4.91 -14.03
C ALA A 53 -0.18 -5.48 -13.16
N TRP A 54 0.68 -4.61 -12.61
CA TRP A 54 1.74 -5.00 -11.69
C TRP A 54 1.21 -5.81 -10.50
N ARG A 55 0.17 -5.32 -9.81
CA ARG A 55 -0.38 -6.01 -8.64
C ARG A 55 -1.01 -7.36 -8.97
N ILE A 56 -1.67 -7.47 -10.12
CA ILE A 56 -2.21 -8.75 -10.60
C ILE A 56 -1.06 -9.73 -10.89
N LEU A 57 -0.04 -9.29 -11.62
CA LEU A 57 1.11 -10.14 -11.94
C LEU A 57 1.90 -10.55 -10.69
N ALA A 58 2.14 -9.61 -9.77
CA ALA A 58 2.77 -9.86 -8.48
C ALA A 58 1.95 -10.85 -7.64
N PHE A 59 0.62 -10.72 -7.60
CA PHE A 59 -0.25 -11.68 -6.94
C PHE A 59 -0.10 -13.09 -7.54
N LEU A 60 -0.18 -13.23 -8.87
CA LEU A 60 -0.05 -14.54 -9.52
C LEU A 60 1.32 -15.19 -9.26
N TYR A 61 2.40 -14.39 -9.31
CA TYR A 61 3.74 -14.84 -8.98
C TYR A 61 3.86 -15.33 -7.53
N LEU A 62 3.45 -14.50 -6.57
CA LEU A 62 3.52 -14.81 -5.15
C LEU A 62 2.60 -15.98 -4.78
N PHE A 63 1.45 -16.10 -5.44
CA PHE A 63 0.54 -17.24 -5.26
C PHE A 63 1.18 -18.55 -5.75
N GLY A 64 1.87 -18.54 -6.89
CA GLY A 64 2.68 -19.67 -7.35
C GLY A 64 3.79 -20.03 -6.35
N LEU A 65 4.49 -19.02 -5.81
CA LEU A 65 5.55 -19.21 -4.81
C LEU A 65 5.00 -19.78 -3.48
N ALA A 66 3.81 -19.33 -3.06
CA ALA A 66 3.10 -19.82 -1.89
C ALA A 66 2.66 -21.28 -2.07
N ILE A 67 2.09 -21.64 -3.22
CA ILE A 67 1.73 -23.03 -3.54
C ILE A 67 2.98 -23.92 -3.55
N TRP A 68 4.06 -23.46 -4.20
CA TRP A 68 5.33 -24.21 -4.22
C TRP A 68 5.86 -24.44 -2.81
N THR A 69 5.83 -23.41 -1.96
CA THR A 69 6.21 -23.52 -0.55
C THR A 69 5.38 -24.56 0.20
N ILE A 70 4.05 -24.57 0.01
CA ILE A 70 3.15 -25.56 0.63
C ILE A 70 3.43 -26.97 0.12
N ALA A 71 3.70 -27.13 -1.18
CA ALA A 71 3.96 -28.42 -1.79
C ALA A 71 5.32 -29.00 -1.38
N ASP A 72 6.33 -28.15 -1.19
CA ASP A 72 7.70 -28.53 -0.82
C ASP A 72 7.76 -29.11 0.60
N ASP A 73 7.21 -28.39 1.59
CA ASP A 73 7.06 -28.92 2.95
C ASP A 73 5.81 -28.36 3.66
N PRO A 74 4.68 -29.10 3.64
CA PRO A 74 3.41 -28.64 4.21
C PRO A 74 3.47 -28.38 5.72
N LYS A 75 4.34 -29.09 6.46
CA LYS A 75 4.44 -28.97 7.92
C LYS A 75 5.25 -27.73 8.28
N LEU A 76 6.40 -27.55 7.63
CA LEU A 76 7.31 -26.45 7.89
C LEU A 76 6.76 -25.09 7.46
N CYS A 77 5.79 -25.05 6.54
CA CYS A 77 5.09 -23.83 6.13
C CYS A 77 4.51 -23.01 7.28
N TRP A 78 4.06 -23.67 8.34
CA TRP A 78 3.42 -23.01 9.49
C TRP A 78 4.43 -22.65 10.59
N ILE A 79 5.69 -23.06 10.46
CA ILE A 79 6.72 -22.93 11.48
C ILE A 79 7.72 -21.81 11.15
N TYR A 80 8.12 -21.69 9.88
CA TYR A 80 9.10 -20.69 9.46
C TYR A 80 8.47 -19.33 9.17
N PHE A 81 9.04 -18.27 9.73
CA PHE A 81 8.57 -16.90 9.53
C PHE A 81 8.67 -16.46 8.08
N THR A 82 9.71 -16.91 7.35
CA THR A 82 9.87 -16.65 5.92
C THR A 82 8.64 -17.12 5.13
N LYS A 83 8.07 -18.28 5.48
CA LYS A 83 6.89 -18.80 4.79
C LYS A 83 5.63 -18.00 5.15
N TRP A 84 5.50 -17.59 6.42
CA TRP A 84 4.46 -16.64 6.84
C TRP A 84 4.57 -15.31 6.07
N GLY A 85 5.77 -14.78 5.89
CA GLY A 85 6.05 -13.58 5.09
C GLY A 85 5.55 -13.72 3.64
N VAL A 86 5.88 -14.82 2.97
CA VAL A 86 5.36 -15.14 1.64
C VAL A 86 3.83 -15.18 1.62
N PHE A 87 3.18 -15.82 2.59
CA PHE A 87 1.71 -15.89 2.65
C PHE A 87 1.06 -14.53 2.91
N ILE A 88 1.56 -13.75 3.86
CA ILE A 88 1.05 -12.41 4.17
C ILE A 88 1.23 -11.49 2.96
N THR A 89 2.38 -11.55 2.29
CA THR A 89 2.63 -10.79 1.05
C THR A 89 1.69 -11.24 -0.07
N THR A 90 1.44 -12.54 -0.21
CA THR A 90 0.47 -13.07 -1.20
C THR A 90 -0.95 -12.57 -0.92
N ILE A 91 -1.40 -12.63 0.34
CA ILE A 91 -2.71 -12.11 0.78
C ILE A 91 -2.82 -10.61 0.49
N THR A 92 -1.77 -9.86 0.81
CA THR A 92 -1.67 -8.41 0.53
C THR A 92 -1.96 -8.13 -0.93
N TYR A 93 -1.23 -8.78 -1.85
CA TYR A 93 -1.40 -8.56 -3.28
C TYR A 93 -2.73 -9.09 -3.81
N GLY A 94 -3.28 -10.17 -3.25
CA GLY A 94 -4.62 -10.65 -3.56
C GLY A 94 -5.69 -9.60 -3.23
N ILE A 95 -5.61 -8.98 -2.04
CA ILE A 95 -6.54 -7.91 -1.62
C ILE A 95 -6.38 -6.67 -2.50
N LEU A 96 -5.13 -6.25 -2.78
CA LEU A 96 -4.86 -5.06 -3.60
C LEU A 96 -5.31 -5.25 -5.06
N ALA A 97 -5.08 -6.42 -5.65
CA ALA A 97 -5.56 -6.76 -6.99
C ALA A 97 -7.09 -6.81 -7.04
N ALA A 98 -7.74 -7.47 -6.08
CA ALA A 98 -9.20 -7.52 -5.97
C ALA A 98 -9.80 -6.11 -5.81
N TYR A 99 -9.19 -5.26 -5.00
CA TYR A 99 -9.59 -3.86 -4.85
C TYR A 99 -9.53 -3.11 -6.19
N GLN A 100 -8.46 -3.26 -6.97
CA GLN A 100 -8.33 -2.56 -8.25
C GLN A 100 -9.29 -3.07 -9.32
N VAL A 101 -9.50 -4.38 -9.41
CA VAL A 101 -10.52 -4.95 -10.31
C VAL A 101 -11.90 -4.42 -9.94
N ARG A 102 -12.24 -4.39 -8.64
CA ARG A 102 -13.50 -3.81 -8.16
C ARG A 102 -13.62 -2.34 -8.52
N GLN A 103 -12.57 -1.54 -8.33
CA GLN A 103 -12.56 -0.12 -8.71
C GLN A 103 -12.79 0.05 -10.22
N TYR A 104 -12.10 -0.74 -11.04
CA TYR A 104 -12.27 -0.68 -12.50
C TYR A 104 -13.71 -0.98 -12.94
N ILE A 105 -14.37 -1.95 -12.31
CA ILE A 105 -15.76 -2.31 -12.60
C ILE A 105 -16.74 -1.24 -12.08
N LEU A 106 -16.54 -0.73 -10.86
CA LEU A 106 -17.51 0.15 -10.18
C LEU A 106 -17.39 1.64 -10.52
N ILE A 107 -16.21 2.13 -10.95
CA ILE A 107 -15.98 3.55 -11.25
C ILE A 107 -16.89 4.08 -12.37
N ARG A 108 -17.54 3.22 -13.15
CA ARG A 108 -18.55 3.65 -14.14
C ARG A 108 -19.80 4.32 -13.53
N SER A 109 -20.02 4.30 -12.22
CA SER A 109 -21.21 4.88 -11.57
C SER A 109 -20.89 6.04 -10.61
N LYS A 110 -21.43 7.24 -10.84
CA LYS A 110 -21.34 8.39 -9.91
C LYS A 110 -21.89 8.08 -8.50
N LYS A 111 -22.82 7.11 -8.38
CA LYS A 111 -23.37 6.66 -7.09
C LYS A 111 -22.32 5.99 -6.20
N SER A 112 -21.23 5.47 -6.78
CA SER A 112 -20.18 4.75 -6.05
C SER A 112 -19.42 5.62 -5.04
N VAL A 113 -19.23 6.91 -5.34
CA VAL A 113 -18.51 7.86 -4.48
C VAL A 113 -19.25 8.04 -3.16
N LEU A 114 -20.55 8.37 -3.22
CA LEU A 114 -21.37 8.60 -2.03
C LEU A 114 -21.51 7.33 -1.19
N GLN A 115 -21.71 6.19 -1.85
CA GLN A 115 -21.78 4.89 -1.20
C GLN A 115 -20.45 4.53 -0.51
N HIS A 116 -19.31 4.99 -1.04
CA HIS A 116 -18.01 4.80 -0.38
C HIS A 116 -17.93 5.56 0.94
N TYR A 117 -18.38 6.83 0.98
CA TYR A 117 -18.42 7.63 2.20
C TYR A 117 -19.39 7.06 3.24
N GLN A 118 -20.57 6.60 2.81
CA GLN A 118 -21.55 5.98 3.71
C GLN A 118 -21.01 4.70 4.36
N ASN A 119 -20.17 3.95 3.64
CA ASN A 119 -19.58 2.71 4.13
C ASN A 119 -18.21 2.91 4.80
N PHE A 120 -17.78 4.15 5.06
CA PHE A 120 -16.45 4.43 5.62
C PHE A 120 -16.17 3.65 6.91
N TYR A 121 -17.17 3.46 7.77
CA TYR A 121 -17.04 2.73 9.04
C TYR A 121 -17.16 1.21 8.91
N SER A 122 -17.34 0.68 7.70
CA SER A 122 -17.35 -0.77 7.50
C SER A 122 -15.92 -1.32 7.68
N PRO A 123 -15.72 -2.36 8.51
CA PRO A 123 -14.43 -3.05 8.60
C PRO A 123 -14.09 -3.76 7.28
N TRP A 124 -15.09 -4.17 6.51
CA TRP A 124 -14.93 -5.04 5.33
C TRP A 124 -14.52 -4.29 4.07
N LEU A 125 -14.00 -3.07 4.21
CA LEU A 125 -13.46 -2.31 3.09
C LEU A 125 -12.08 -2.87 2.72
N LEU A 126 -11.99 -3.46 1.52
CA LEU A 126 -10.76 -4.10 1.03
C LEU A 126 -9.51 -3.21 1.14
N TRP A 127 -9.65 -1.90 0.92
CA TRP A 127 -8.51 -0.98 0.98
C TRP A 127 -7.91 -0.86 2.40
N LYS A 128 -8.71 -1.01 3.45
CA LYS A 128 -8.24 -0.96 4.84
C LYS A 128 -7.32 -2.14 5.14
N TRP A 129 -7.82 -3.34 4.84
CA TRP A 129 -7.04 -4.57 4.98
C TRP A 129 -5.83 -4.58 4.05
N GLY A 130 -5.98 -4.09 2.82
CA GLY A 130 -4.86 -3.95 1.89
C GLY A 130 -3.73 -3.07 2.45
N ILE A 131 -4.05 -1.97 3.15
CA ILE A 131 -3.05 -1.14 3.82
C ILE A 131 -2.42 -1.86 5.02
N ILE A 132 -3.25 -2.39 5.93
CA ILE A 132 -2.76 -3.10 7.13
C ILE A 132 -1.81 -4.24 6.75
N PHE A 133 -2.25 -5.13 5.85
CA PHE A 133 -1.45 -6.26 5.43
C PHE A 133 -0.19 -5.81 4.68
N TYR A 134 -0.26 -4.74 3.88
CA TYR A 134 0.92 -4.20 3.21
C TYR A 134 1.94 -3.63 4.19
N GLU A 135 1.50 -2.85 5.18
CA GLU A 135 2.37 -2.29 6.21
C GLU A 135 3.10 -3.40 6.97
N SER A 136 2.38 -4.43 7.43
CA SER A 136 2.97 -5.58 8.12
C SER A 136 3.84 -6.46 7.22
N ALA A 137 3.39 -6.77 6.00
CA ALA A 137 4.19 -7.55 5.04
C ALA A 137 5.53 -6.86 4.79
N PHE A 138 5.52 -5.55 4.55
CA PHE A 138 6.72 -4.79 4.28
C PHE A 138 7.73 -4.86 5.43
N THR A 139 7.29 -4.63 6.66
CA THR A 139 8.21 -4.59 7.81
C THR A 139 8.71 -5.98 8.16
N PHE A 140 7.86 -7.01 8.10
CA PHE A 140 8.28 -8.40 8.31
C PHE A 140 9.28 -8.84 7.25
N GLU A 141 9.06 -8.54 5.98
CA GLU A 141 10.00 -8.92 4.92
C GLU A 141 11.36 -8.22 5.08
N VAL A 142 11.40 -6.99 5.59
CA VAL A 142 12.68 -6.34 5.97
C VAL A 142 13.36 -7.11 7.11
N VAL A 143 12.64 -7.46 8.19
CA VAL A 143 13.17 -8.23 9.32
C VAL A 143 13.68 -9.60 8.86
N ILE A 144 12.87 -10.33 8.08
CA ILE A 144 13.19 -11.64 7.51
C ILE A 144 14.44 -11.55 6.64
N THR A 145 14.49 -10.59 5.72
CA THR A 145 15.62 -10.40 4.81
C THR A 145 16.90 -10.12 5.59
N LEU A 146 16.88 -9.12 6.49
CA LEU A 146 18.05 -8.73 7.25
C LEU A 146 18.54 -9.86 8.16
N PHE A 147 17.63 -10.49 8.90
CA PHE A 147 17.98 -11.57 9.82
C PHE A 147 18.52 -12.79 9.06
N PHE A 148 17.87 -13.19 7.96
CA PHE A 148 18.35 -14.30 7.14
C PHE A 148 19.75 -14.03 6.59
N TRP A 149 19.95 -12.93 5.86
CA TRP A 149 21.22 -12.69 5.18
C TRP A 149 22.37 -12.35 6.15
N ALA A 150 22.09 -11.68 7.26
CA ALA A 150 23.13 -11.31 8.22
C ALA A 150 23.45 -12.42 9.23
N ILE A 151 22.47 -13.22 9.63
CA ILE A 151 22.61 -14.16 10.75
C ILE A 151 22.56 -15.63 10.30
N LEU A 152 21.61 -16.00 9.43
CA LEU A 152 21.37 -17.41 9.10
C LEU A 152 22.13 -17.89 7.85
N TYR A 153 22.28 -17.02 6.85
CA TYR A 153 22.92 -17.36 5.59
C TYR A 153 24.39 -17.77 5.72
N PRO A 154 25.23 -17.14 6.57
CA PRO A 154 26.64 -17.55 6.73
C PRO A 154 26.83 -19.01 7.16
N ASP A 155 25.86 -19.58 7.89
CA ASP A 155 25.90 -20.96 8.35
C ASP A 155 25.12 -21.93 7.43
N SER A 156 24.59 -21.43 6.31
CA SER A 156 23.82 -22.25 5.36
C SER A 156 24.73 -23.07 4.44
N ASP A 157 24.24 -24.22 3.97
CA ASP A 157 24.98 -25.04 3.01
C ASP A 157 25.08 -24.34 1.65
N HIS A 158 26.27 -23.85 1.32
CA HIS A 158 26.56 -23.17 0.06
C HIS A 158 26.97 -24.10 -1.09
N SER A 159 27.00 -25.42 -0.85
CA SER A 159 27.43 -26.38 -1.87
C SER A 159 26.35 -26.65 -2.93
N ASP A 160 25.06 -26.55 -2.59
CA ASP A 160 23.95 -26.74 -3.53
C ASP A 160 23.52 -25.40 -4.18
N PRO A 161 23.68 -25.21 -5.50
CA PRO A 161 23.21 -24.00 -6.18
C PRO A 161 21.68 -23.81 -6.12
N ASN A 162 20.90 -24.88 -5.94
CA ASN A 162 19.46 -24.76 -5.74
C ASN A 162 19.13 -24.08 -4.41
N ASN A 163 19.99 -24.23 -3.39
CA ASN A 163 19.82 -23.56 -2.10
C ASN A 163 19.88 -22.04 -2.27
N LEU A 164 20.88 -21.52 -3.00
CA LEU A 164 20.97 -20.08 -3.27
C LEU A 164 19.72 -19.57 -4.02
N ARG A 165 19.28 -20.28 -5.07
CA ARG A 165 18.06 -19.90 -5.81
C ARG A 165 16.85 -19.85 -4.90
N ASN A 166 16.63 -20.88 -4.09
CA ASN A 166 15.49 -20.97 -3.18
C ASN A 166 15.56 -19.87 -2.12
N ASN A 167 16.75 -19.57 -1.60
CA ASN A 167 16.95 -18.49 -0.63
C ASN A 167 16.64 -17.12 -1.22
N LEU A 168 17.07 -16.84 -2.47
CA LEU A 168 16.71 -15.61 -3.17
C LEU A 168 15.20 -15.51 -3.40
N LEU A 169 14.57 -16.59 -3.84
CA LEU A 169 13.13 -16.61 -4.08
C LEU A 169 12.33 -16.37 -2.79
N LEU A 170 12.74 -16.96 -1.67
CA LEU A 170 11.98 -16.88 -0.42
C LEU A 170 12.29 -15.63 0.42
N HIS A 171 13.50 -15.09 0.33
CA HIS A 171 13.92 -13.96 1.19
C HIS A 171 14.09 -12.65 0.43
N ALA A 172 14.39 -12.65 -0.87
CA ALA A 172 14.58 -11.41 -1.64
C ALA A 172 13.37 -11.05 -2.50
N SER A 173 12.69 -12.04 -3.09
CA SER A 173 11.58 -11.75 -4.01
C SER A 173 10.41 -11.01 -3.37
N PRO A 174 9.91 -11.36 -2.17
CA PRO A 174 8.75 -10.68 -1.59
C PRO A 174 9.06 -9.21 -1.26
N ILE A 175 10.23 -8.94 -0.68
CA ILE A 175 10.66 -7.56 -0.39
C ILE A 175 10.87 -6.73 -1.66
N VAL A 176 11.45 -7.29 -2.73
CA VAL A 176 11.60 -6.59 -4.02
C VAL A 176 10.24 -6.21 -4.60
N VAL A 177 9.27 -7.13 -4.52
CA VAL A 177 7.90 -6.89 -4.99
C VAL A 177 7.25 -5.76 -4.17
N LEU A 178 7.34 -5.81 -2.85
CA LEU A 178 6.81 -4.77 -1.94
C LEU A 178 7.47 -3.41 -2.16
N VAL A 179 8.79 -3.34 -2.28
CA VAL A 179 9.55 -2.10 -2.56
C VAL A 179 9.15 -1.53 -3.92
N THR A 180 8.97 -2.36 -4.94
CA THR A 180 8.53 -1.91 -6.26
C THR A 180 7.14 -1.25 -6.19
N ASP A 181 6.16 -1.87 -5.52
CA ASP A 181 4.83 -1.26 -5.33
C ASP A 181 4.90 0.00 -4.46
N TYR A 182 5.80 0.05 -3.47
CA TYR A 182 6.01 1.23 -2.65
C TYR A 182 6.43 2.43 -3.50
N VAL A 183 7.33 2.23 -4.47
CA VAL A 183 7.83 3.30 -5.34
C VAL A 183 6.72 3.81 -6.27
N ILE A 184 5.95 2.90 -6.88
CA ILE A 184 4.93 3.27 -7.88
C ILE A 184 3.56 3.59 -7.30
N ASN A 185 3.38 3.47 -5.97
CA ASN A 185 2.10 3.71 -5.29
C ASN A 185 2.22 4.72 -4.12
N ARG A 186 1.06 5.17 -3.65
CA ARG A 186 0.87 6.06 -2.51
C ARG A 186 0.35 5.31 -1.28
N ILE A 187 0.64 4.01 -1.12
CA ILE A 187 0.24 3.28 0.09
C ILE A 187 0.83 4.00 1.30
N PRO A 188 -0.03 4.44 2.23
CA PRO A 188 0.43 5.13 3.40
C PRO A 188 0.90 4.16 4.50
N PHE A 189 1.71 4.67 5.43
CA PHE A 189 2.05 3.99 6.69
C PHE A 189 1.41 4.74 7.86
N GLN A 190 0.80 4.03 8.80
CA GLN A 190 0.23 4.59 10.03
C GLN A 190 0.77 3.95 11.30
N PHE A 191 1.23 4.80 12.21
CA PHE A 191 1.68 4.37 13.54
C PHE A 191 0.59 3.66 14.36
N LYS A 192 -0.69 3.94 14.07
CA LYS A 192 -1.81 3.29 14.77
C LYS A 192 -1.95 1.81 14.44
N HIS A 193 -1.38 1.36 13.33
CA HIS A 193 -1.38 -0.06 12.95
C HIS A 193 -0.11 -0.79 13.43
N LEU A 194 0.89 -0.09 13.97
CA LEU A 194 2.09 -0.72 14.55
C LEU A 194 1.73 -1.78 15.62
N PRO A 195 0.81 -1.52 16.58
CA PRO A 195 0.42 -2.54 17.56
C PRO A 195 -0.14 -3.82 16.92
N LEU A 196 -0.84 -3.70 15.78
CA LEU A 196 -1.35 -4.85 15.05
C LEU A 196 -0.22 -5.65 14.39
N SER A 197 0.79 -4.97 13.81
CA SER A 197 1.99 -5.63 13.28
C SER A 197 2.75 -6.36 14.38
N LEU A 198 2.99 -5.70 15.52
CA LEU A 198 3.66 -6.30 16.67
C LEU A 198 2.88 -7.48 17.24
N PHE A 199 1.55 -7.42 17.25
CA PHE A 199 0.71 -8.54 17.66
C PHE A 199 0.93 -9.78 16.78
N ILE A 200 0.99 -9.63 15.46
CA ILE A 200 1.26 -10.75 14.54
C ILE A 200 2.67 -11.33 14.79
N LEU A 201 3.67 -10.47 15.02
CA LEU A 201 5.03 -10.91 15.36
C LEU A 201 5.06 -11.70 16.68
N ILE A 202 4.31 -11.27 17.70
CA ILE A 202 4.18 -11.99 18.98
C ILE A 202 3.51 -13.34 18.76
N VAL A 203 2.42 -13.40 17.98
CA VAL A 203 1.73 -14.66 17.65
C VAL A 203 2.70 -15.63 16.97
N TYR A 204 3.48 -15.15 16.00
CA TYR A 204 4.52 -15.98 15.37
C TYR A 204 5.59 -16.44 16.38
N GLY A 205 6.07 -15.53 17.24
CA GLY A 205 7.03 -15.86 18.29
C GLY A 205 6.54 -16.98 19.22
N LEU A 206 5.25 -16.99 19.56
CA LEU A 206 4.63 -18.07 20.33
C LEU A 206 4.60 -19.40 19.56
N VAL A 207 4.27 -19.38 18.25
CA VAL A 207 4.31 -20.58 17.41
C VAL A 207 5.72 -21.18 17.37
N ASN A 208 6.73 -20.33 17.16
CA ASN A 208 8.12 -20.74 17.13
C ASN A 208 8.58 -21.33 18.48
N MET A 209 8.23 -20.67 19.59
CA MET A 209 8.52 -21.14 20.94
C MET A 209 7.89 -22.50 21.21
N ILE A 210 6.59 -22.67 20.92
CA ILE A 210 5.87 -23.93 21.12
C ILE A 210 6.53 -25.04 20.30
N TYR A 211 6.83 -24.79 19.01
CA TYR A 211 7.46 -25.78 18.16
C TYR A 211 8.86 -26.16 18.67
N THR A 212 9.69 -25.19 19.01
CA THR A 212 11.07 -25.43 19.49
C THR A 212 11.08 -26.24 20.79
N LEU A 213 10.20 -25.90 21.74
CA LEU A 213 10.12 -26.60 23.02
C LEU A 213 9.55 -28.02 22.89
N THR A 214 8.61 -28.25 21.98
CA THR A 214 7.97 -29.56 21.79
C THR A 214 8.77 -30.51 20.91
N SER A 215 9.44 -30.00 19.87
CA SER A 215 10.27 -30.81 18.97
C SER A 215 11.70 -31.03 19.49
N GLY A 216 12.13 -30.23 20.48
CA GLY A 216 13.50 -30.19 20.96
C GLY A 216 14.50 -29.56 19.97
N THR A 217 14.04 -29.12 18.80
CA THR A 217 14.88 -28.62 17.70
C THR A 217 14.53 -27.15 17.43
N PRO A 218 15.47 -26.20 17.55
CA PRO A 218 15.19 -24.80 17.32
C PRO A 218 14.89 -24.53 15.84
N VAL A 219 13.83 -23.76 15.56
CA VAL A 219 13.53 -23.28 14.20
C VAL A 219 14.66 -22.39 13.68
N TYR A 220 15.18 -21.54 14.57
CA TYR A 220 16.33 -20.68 14.32
C TYR A 220 17.35 -20.90 15.43
N PRO A 221 18.63 -21.20 15.12
CA PRO A 221 19.63 -21.51 16.15
C PRO A 221 19.73 -20.48 17.29
N PRO A 222 19.64 -19.15 17.03
CA PRO A 222 19.67 -18.15 18.11
C PRO A 222 18.43 -18.10 19.00
N LEU A 223 17.31 -18.70 18.58
CA LEU A 223 16.03 -18.71 19.27
C LEU A 223 15.72 -20.12 19.79
N ASN A 224 16.55 -20.60 20.73
CA ASN A 224 16.43 -21.94 21.29
C ASN A 224 15.44 -22.04 22.47
N PHE A 225 15.04 -20.90 23.04
CA PHE A 225 14.11 -20.77 24.19
C PHE A 225 14.55 -21.51 25.47
N LYS A 226 15.82 -21.91 25.56
CA LYS A 226 16.41 -22.60 26.72
C LYS A 226 17.29 -21.69 27.57
N ASP A 227 17.73 -20.55 27.02
CA ASP A 227 18.61 -19.60 27.70
C ASP A 227 18.11 -18.15 27.60
N GLY A 228 18.75 -17.26 28.37
CA GLY A 228 18.45 -15.83 28.35
C GLY A 228 18.81 -15.12 27.04
N MET A 229 19.66 -15.72 26.19
CA MET A 229 20.03 -15.13 24.89
C MET A 229 18.84 -15.09 23.94
N THR A 230 17.91 -16.04 24.05
CA THR A 230 16.66 -16.00 23.28
C THR A 230 15.86 -14.71 23.56
N ALA A 231 15.79 -14.26 24.82
CA ALA A 231 15.11 -13.01 25.17
C ALA A 231 15.79 -11.78 24.55
N VAL A 232 17.12 -11.77 24.50
CA VAL A 232 17.89 -10.71 23.82
C VAL A 232 17.56 -10.67 22.34
N TRP A 233 17.53 -11.82 21.66
CA TRP A 233 17.18 -11.89 20.24
C TRP A 233 15.74 -11.47 19.95
N VAL A 234 14.78 -11.87 20.79
CA VAL A 234 13.39 -11.40 20.68
C VAL A 234 13.31 -9.88 20.81
N LEU A 235 14.03 -9.28 21.76
CA LEU A 235 14.08 -7.83 21.92
C LEU A 235 14.71 -7.15 20.69
N VAL A 236 15.81 -7.69 20.15
CA VAL A 236 16.45 -7.17 18.93
C VAL A 236 15.48 -7.18 17.76
N LEU A 237 14.79 -8.30 17.51
CA LEU A 237 13.81 -8.41 16.42
C LEU A 237 12.65 -7.42 16.59
N PHE A 238 12.16 -7.24 17.82
CA PHE A 238 11.12 -6.26 18.14
C PHE A 238 11.59 -4.81 17.87
N CYS A 239 12.84 -4.49 18.21
CA CYS A 239 13.45 -3.21 17.91
C CYS A 239 13.62 -2.98 16.41
N ILE A 240 14.04 -3.99 15.64
CA ILE A 240 14.17 -3.89 14.17
C ILE A 240 12.80 -3.67 13.52
N GLU A 241 11.77 -4.45 13.92
CA GLU A 241 10.40 -4.28 13.43
C GLU A 241 9.89 -2.86 13.71
N THR A 242 9.98 -2.41 14.97
CA THR A 242 9.54 -1.07 15.39
C THR A 242 10.30 0.03 14.67
N GLY A 243 11.62 -0.11 14.55
CA GLY A 243 12.49 0.85 13.86
C GLY A 243 12.17 0.96 12.37
N THR A 244 12.00 -0.19 11.71
CA THR A 244 11.62 -0.25 10.29
C THR A 244 10.26 0.39 10.06
N TYR A 245 9.27 0.02 10.87
CA TYR A 245 7.92 0.57 10.78
C TYR A 245 7.93 2.10 10.97
N THR A 246 8.66 2.58 11.98
CA THR A 246 8.84 4.01 12.27
C THR A 246 9.49 4.74 11.09
N GLY A 247 10.57 4.18 10.54
CA GLY A 247 11.26 4.72 9.37
C GLY A 247 10.32 4.83 8.17
N MET A 248 9.57 3.77 7.88
CA MET A 248 8.60 3.74 6.79
C MET A 248 7.45 4.73 6.99
N TYR A 249 6.98 4.94 8.22
CA TYR A 249 6.00 5.98 8.53
C TYR A 249 6.50 7.38 8.15
N PHE A 250 7.71 7.75 8.57
CA PHE A 250 8.27 9.07 8.26
C PHE A 250 8.58 9.22 6.76
N LEU A 251 9.19 8.20 6.15
CA LEU A 251 9.49 8.18 4.72
C LEU A 251 8.21 8.35 3.89
N THR A 252 7.14 7.66 4.27
CA THR A 252 5.87 7.71 3.55
C THR A 252 5.18 9.06 3.71
N ARG A 253 5.23 9.68 4.88
CA ARG A 253 4.71 11.05 5.07
C ARG A 253 5.48 12.06 4.24
N TRP A 254 6.80 11.94 4.19
CA TRP A 254 7.64 12.79 3.34
C TRP A 254 7.32 12.58 1.86
N LYS A 255 7.23 11.32 1.40
CA LYS A 255 6.86 10.92 0.04
C LYS A 255 5.51 11.50 -0.38
N ILE A 256 4.46 11.32 0.43
CA ILE A 256 3.11 11.82 0.14
C ILE A 256 3.07 13.36 0.11
N ARG A 257 3.80 14.05 1.00
CA ARG A 257 3.90 15.51 0.95
C ARG A 257 4.47 15.99 -0.38
N LYS A 258 5.53 15.34 -0.89
CA LYS A 258 6.09 15.65 -2.21
C LYS A 258 5.07 15.42 -3.33
N TYR A 259 4.34 14.32 -3.30
CA TYR A 259 3.34 14.02 -4.34
C TYR A 259 2.21 15.04 -4.39
N ARG A 260 1.77 15.56 -3.25
CA ARG A 260 0.76 16.62 -3.20
C ARG A 260 1.23 17.91 -3.87
N LEU A 261 2.52 18.24 -3.77
CA LEU A 261 3.09 19.41 -4.44
C LEU A 261 3.09 19.23 -5.97
N LEU A 262 3.49 18.04 -6.44
CA LEU A 262 3.49 17.71 -7.87
C LEU A 262 2.06 17.71 -8.46
N ASP A 263 1.09 17.16 -7.73
CA ASP A 263 -0.31 17.17 -8.18
C ASP A 263 -0.87 18.61 -8.25
N ALA A 264 -0.48 19.48 -7.31
CA ALA A 264 -0.92 20.87 -7.29
C ALA A 264 -0.39 21.63 -8.51
N ASP A 265 0.88 21.42 -8.86
CA ASP A 265 1.53 22.06 -10.00
C ASP A 265 0.89 21.65 -11.34
N SER A 266 0.67 20.35 -11.53
CA SER A 266 -0.03 19.82 -12.71
C SER A 266 -1.46 20.36 -12.86
N SER A 267 -2.18 20.56 -11.74
CA SER A 267 -3.52 21.13 -11.77
C SER A 267 -3.55 22.62 -12.15
N SER A 268 -2.52 23.39 -11.80
CA SER A 268 -2.40 24.79 -12.23
C SER A 268 -2.12 24.91 -13.72
N GLU A 269 -1.25 24.07 -14.28
CA GLU A 269 -0.95 24.10 -15.72
C GLU A 269 -2.19 23.81 -16.58
N LEU A 270 -2.97 22.79 -16.21
CA LEU A 270 -4.23 22.45 -16.90
C LEU A 270 -5.23 23.60 -16.85
N THR A 271 -5.34 24.28 -15.70
CA THR A 271 -6.26 25.42 -15.55
C THR A 271 -5.84 26.59 -16.44
N ILE A 272 -4.54 26.89 -16.54
CA ILE A 272 -4.02 27.95 -17.41
C ILE A 272 -4.30 27.60 -18.88
N PHE A 273 -4.01 26.36 -19.29
CA PHE A 273 -4.23 25.92 -20.67
C PHE A 273 -5.72 25.99 -21.06
N GLU A 274 -6.63 25.55 -20.19
CA GLU A 274 -8.07 25.61 -20.43
C GLU A 274 -8.56 27.07 -20.54
N VAL A 275 -8.10 27.97 -19.66
CA VAL A 275 -8.42 29.41 -19.73
C VAL A 275 -7.89 30.05 -21.01
N THR A 276 -6.64 29.78 -21.40
CA THR A 276 -6.06 30.33 -22.64
C THR A 276 -6.75 29.78 -23.88
N SER A 277 -7.13 28.50 -23.90
CA SER A 277 -7.87 27.90 -25.01
C SER A 277 -9.25 28.54 -25.20
N ASN A 278 -9.93 28.87 -24.11
CA ASN A 278 -11.20 29.58 -24.14
C ASN A 278 -11.04 31.04 -24.60
N LEU A 279 -10.00 31.76 -24.17
CA LEU A 279 -9.75 33.13 -24.63
C LEU A 279 -9.48 33.18 -26.14
N ASN A 280 -8.72 32.22 -26.68
CA ASN A 280 -8.43 32.14 -28.11
C ASN A 280 -9.66 31.77 -28.96
N SER A 281 -10.60 30.98 -28.43
CA SER A 281 -11.86 30.69 -29.12
C SER A 281 -12.82 31.90 -29.12
N PHE A 282 -12.83 32.70 -28.05
CA PHE A 282 -13.58 33.96 -28.01
C PHE A 282 -13.01 35.02 -28.97
N GLY A 283 -11.68 35.09 -29.14
CA GLY A 283 -11.04 36.05 -30.05
C GLY A 283 -11.36 35.83 -31.54
N LYS A 284 -11.55 34.58 -31.98
CA LYS A 284 -11.89 34.26 -33.38
C LYS A 284 -13.38 34.42 -33.72
N SER A 285 -14.25 34.54 -32.73
CA SER A 285 -15.70 34.65 -32.96
C SER A 285 -16.16 36.06 -33.33
N ASN A 286 -15.32 37.10 -33.14
CA ASN A 286 -15.78 38.49 -33.29
C ASN A 286 -15.40 39.16 -34.63
N ASP A 287 -14.49 38.60 -35.42
CA ASP A 287 -14.07 39.21 -36.69
C ASP A 287 -15.05 38.93 -37.86
N ASN A 288 -15.94 37.94 -37.75
CA ASN A 288 -16.92 37.65 -38.81
C ASN A 288 -18.27 38.35 -38.65
N THR A 289 -18.51 39.04 -37.53
CA THR A 289 -19.79 39.72 -37.28
C THR A 289 -19.76 41.20 -37.68
N HIS A 290 -18.57 41.80 -37.77
CA HIS A 290 -18.43 43.19 -38.20
C HIS A 290 -18.38 43.40 -39.72
N SER A 291 -18.07 42.36 -40.52
CA SER A 291 -18.08 42.49 -41.99
C SER A 291 -19.48 42.40 -42.61
N LYS A 292 -20.48 41.86 -41.91
CA LYS A 292 -21.86 41.75 -42.41
C LYS A 292 -22.77 42.94 -42.12
N LEU A 293 -22.31 43.93 -41.35
CA LEU A 293 -23.13 45.12 -41.01
C LEU A 293 -22.83 46.34 -41.88
N ILE A 294 -21.88 46.26 -42.82
CA ILE A 294 -21.55 47.38 -43.73
C ILE A 294 -22.19 47.20 -45.13
N GLU A 295 -22.74 46.03 -45.46
CA GLU A 295 -23.26 45.74 -46.81
C GLU A 295 -24.77 45.97 -46.99
N SER A 296 -25.49 46.51 -45.99
CA SER A 296 -26.95 46.72 -46.07
C SER A 296 -27.40 48.20 -46.12
N ALA A 297 -26.50 49.12 -46.49
CA ALA A 297 -26.82 50.55 -46.65
C ALA A 297 -26.62 51.03 -48.10
N GLU A 298 -27.36 50.45 -49.05
CA GLU A 298 -27.58 51.10 -50.36
C GLU A 298 -28.97 51.74 -50.39
N PRO A 299 -29.08 53.05 -50.66
CA PRO A 299 -30.36 53.71 -50.87
C PRO A 299 -30.90 53.38 -52.28
N SER A 300 -32.11 52.83 -52.34
CA SER A 300 -32.86 52.63 -53.57
C SER A 300 -33.37 53.96 -54.16
N PRO A 301 -33.30 54.17 -55.49
CA PRO A 301 -33.72 55.40 -56.18
C PRO A 301 -35.23 55.64 -56.20
#